data_AF-A0A2M7NKP6-F1
#
_entry.id   AF-A0A2M7NKP6-F1
#
_cell.length_a   1.000
_cell.length_b   1.000
_cell.length_c   1.000
_cell.angle_alpha   90.00
_cell.angle_beta   90.00
_cell.angle_gamma   90.00
#
_symmetry.space_group_name_H-M   'P 1'
#
loop_
_entity.id
_entity.type
_entity.pdbx_description
1 polymer ?
#
loop_
_entity_poly.entity_id
_entity_poly.type
_entity_poly.pdbx_seq_one_letter_code
_entity_poly.pdbx_strand_id
1 'polypeptide(L)'
;MIAWKLSATFKIKNKMIKKINIQILFLISFFILESKSNLVYAQVFLPVDLTADHSDDKLPVHSIFVGEDNHKWIGTENGVYQIEEVTEEALVNANEFLPKSSILLIKKAPKNKLWFVTYANEVIVLDIETNKQEKQNFDFLKGKIVSNLAFSDKSKTIWIASRGNGLWKKTGTNATKIEIKKSDENINDILFFNGMIWAATETGLYYTKNSSANDKKHKFKSVSDFTKGSKMIVYKNQLWVLGYDKKDKGTLKTTKDGKKWTTYSLSASFEYQVPNIMAFDSKGNLWVAADRVAKFEPLGNKKWTEFGEKQGFQSRSALSLAVDKTDNIWVGTEGRGLFVRVNYPEKLTEKEDDLEQEIETVADLEELKEEKSLAELLNTEETETIKGKKLRLKVQFKIAKADILPEYVAELNELVAFMNKNIEIRILIEGHTAPIGNAQKNQELSEQRAVEVRNYLIGKGISQNRIRTVGYGGTRPISTQSEQIKENRRVEVIFVD
;
A
#
# COMPACT_ATOMS: atom_id res chain seq x y z
N MET A 1 10.14 -41.79 25.84
CA MET A 1 11.45 -42.41 25.56
C MET A 1 11.46 -42.79 24.08
N ILE A 2 12.16 -42.00 23.27
CA ILE A 2 12.78 -42.29 21.96
C ILE A 2 12.05 -43.29 21.04
N ALA A 3 11.43 -42.79 19.95
CA ALA A 3 11.44 -43.41 18.61
C ALA A 3 10.59 -42.62 17.59
N TRP A 4 10.87 -41.32 17.34
CA TRP A 4 10.35 -40.62 16.15
C TRP A 4 11.48 -39.74 15.59
N LYS A 5 12.31 -40.33 14.73
CA LYS A 5 13.21 -39.63 13.82
C LYS A 5 13.44 -40.53 12.60
N LEU A 6 13.41 -39.91 11.42
CA LEU A 6 13.71 -40.42 10.06
C LEU A 6 12.55 -41.06 9.28
N SER A 7 11.78 -40.21 8.57
CA SER A 7 11.23 -40.48 7.22
C SER A 7 10.34 -39.31 6.74
N ALA A 8 10.90 -38.10 6.60
CA ALA A 8 10.14 -36.95 6.07
C ALA A 8 11.00 -35.96 5.28
N THR A 9 12.03 -36.43 4.56
CA THR A 9 12.97 -35.55 3.83
C THR A 9 12.97 -35.71 2.31
N PHE A 10 11.98 -36.36 1.68
CA PHE A 10 12.07 -36.55 0.21
C PHE A 10 10.80 -36.44 -0.63
N LYS A 11 9.71 -35.83 -0.15
CA LYS A 11 8.45 -35.78 -0.94
C LYS A 11 7.67 -34.46 -0.98
N ILE A 12 8.32 -33.31 -0.77
CA ILE A 12 7.67 -31.99 -0.94
C ILE A 12 8.52 -31.04 -1.79
N LYS A 13 9.00 -31.50 -2.96
CA LYS A 13 9.74 -30.62 -3.88
C LYS A 13 9.12 -30.43 -5.27
N ASN A 14 7.88 -30.87 -5.53
CA ASN A 14 7.38 -30.86 -6.91
C ASN A 14 5.88 -30.59 -7.12
N LYS A 15 5.22 -29.78 -6.29
CA LYS A 15 3.80 -29.45 -6.54
C LYS A 15 3.34 -28.00 -6.34
N MET A 16 4.21 -27.05 -6.01
CA MET A 16 3.84 -25.63 -5.83
C MET A 16 4.54 -24.66 -6.81
N ILE A 17 5.01 -25.14 -7.95
CA ILE A 17 5.47 -24.26 -9.04
C ILE A 17 4.39 -24.25 -10.11
N LYS A 18 3.30 -23.51 -9.87
CA LYS A 18 2.38 -23.05 -10.93
C LYS A 18 1.54 -21.90 -10.40
N LYS A 19 1.73 -20.74 -11.04
CA LYS A 19 1.14 -19.40 -10.80
C LYS A 19 1.85 -18.56 -9.73
N ILE A 20 2.99 -17.99 -10.09
CA ILE A 20 3.57 -16.83 -9.42
C ILE A 20 3.64 -15.69 -10.46
N ASN A 21 3.19 -14.51 -10.06
CA ASN A 21 2.97 -13.33 -10.89
C ASN A 21 4.32 -12.60 -11.11
N ILE A 22 4.85 -12.67 -12.33
CA ILE A 22 6.25 -12.33 -12.70
C ILE A 22 6.61 -10.84 -12.52
N GLN A 23 5.63 -9.95 -12.37
CA GLN A 23 5.89 -8.51 -12.19
C GLN A 23 6.40 -8.12 -10.80
N ILE A 24 6.15 -8.93 -9.77
CA ILE A 24 6.52 -8.60 -8.38
C ILE A 24 7.95 -9.04 -8.07
N LEU A 25 8.43 -10.14 -8.67
CA LEU A 25 9.81 -10.59 -8.51
C LEU A 25 10.83 -9.64 -9.16
N PHE A 26 10.48 -8.98 -10.27
CA PHE A 26 11.37 -8.04 -10.96
C PHE A 26 11.66 -6.77 -10.14
N LEU A 27 10.74 -6.34 -9.28
CA LEU A 27 10.96 -5.22 -8.36
C LEU A 27 11.90 -5.59 -7.21
N ILE A 28 11.95 -6.88 -6.86
CA ILE A 28 12.76 -7.41 -5.75
C ILE A 28 14.18 -7.72 -6.24
N SER A 29 14.36 -8.35 -7.41
CA SER A 29 15.69 -8.69 -7.93
C SER A 29 16.49 -7.48 -8.44
N PHE A 30 15.83 -6.50 -9.07
CA PHE A 30 16.53 -5.35 -9.65
C PHE A 30 17.10 -4.39 -8.58
N PHE A 31 16.53 -4.37 -7.36
CA PHE A 31 17.04 -3.54 -6.25
C PHE A 31 18.09 -4.24 -5.38
N ILE A 32 18.22 -5.57 -5.47
CA ILE A 32 19.23 -6.32 -4.71
C ILE A 32 20.62 -6.18 -5.36
N LEU A 33 20.71 -5.97 -6.67
CA LEU A 33 22.00 -5.91 -7.37
C LEU A 33 22.70 -4.54 -7.38
N GLU A 34 22.03 -3.44 -6.97
CA GLU A 34 22.61 -2.08 -7.06
C GLU A 34 22.78 -1.32 -5.74
N SER A 35 22.46 -1.89 -4.57
CA SER A 35 22.73 -1.19 -3.31
C SER A 35 23.38 -2.07 -2.25
N LYS A 36 24.62 -1.69 -1.89
CA LYS A 36 25.09 -1.88 -0.52
C LYS A 36 24.04 -1.31 0.42
N SER A 37 23.62 -2.13 1.39
CA SER A 37 22.80 -1.85 2.56
C SER A 37 21.28 -2.07 2.45
N ASN A 38 20.82 -3.05 3.24
CA ASN A 38 19.46 -3.21 3.77
C ASN A 38 18.87 -1.94 4.43
N LEU A 39 19.62 -0.83 4.53
CA LEU A 39 19.13 0.46 5.01
C LEU A 39 18.08 1.10 4.10
N VAL A 40 18.10 0.83 2.78
CA VAL A 40 17.19 1.50 1.82
C VAL A 40 15.76 0.95 1.94
N TYR A 41 15.60 -0.37 2.08
CA TYR A 41 14.29 -1.02 2.23
C TYR A 41 13.56 -0.63 3.51
N ALA A 42 14.29 -0.34 4.59
CA ALA A 42 13.71 0.10 5.86
C ALA A 42 13.04 1.49 5.79
N GLN A 43 13.05 2.20 4.65
CA GLN A 43 12.51 3.56 4.56
C GLN A 43 11.40 3.76 3.53
N VAL A 44 10.94 2.70 2.84
CA VAL A 44 9.91 2.83 1.81
C VAL A 44 8.55 2.28 2.23
N PHE A 45 7.48 2.87 1.69
CA PHE A 45 6.12 2.36 1.76
C PHE A 45 5.85 1.50 0.53
N LEU A 46 5.29 0.31 0.75
CA LEU A 46 4.90 -0.65 -0.28
C LEU A 46 3.38 -0.70 -0.36
N PRO A 47 2.78 -0.70 -1.57
CA PRO A 47 1.35 -0.93 -1.72
C PRO A 47 1.01 -2.36 -1.32
N VAL A 48 -0.14 -2.54 -0.68
CA VAL A 48 -0.69 -3.83 -0.26
C VAL A 48 -1.93 -4.10 -1.10
N ASP A 49 -1.96 -5.25 -1.77
CA ASP A 49 -3.13 -5.67 -2.52
C ASP A 49 -4.11 -6.39 -1.60
N LEU A 50 -5.33 -5.87 -1.50
CA LEU A 50 -6.40 -6.46 -0.68
C LEU A 50 -7.36 -7.34 -1.51
N THR A 51 -7.33 -7.22 -2.84
CA THR A 51 -8.23 -7.97 -3.72
C THR A 51 -7.47 -9.08 -4.45
N ALA A 52 -8.06 -10.28 -4.50
CA ALA A 52 -7.47 -11.43 -5.17
C ALA A 52 -7.50 -11.33 -6.71
N ASP A 53 -8.29 -10.39 -7.25
CA ASP A 53 -8.45 -10.16 -8.69
C ASP A 53 -7.43 -9.18 -9.26
N HIS A 54 -6.59 -8.56 -8.42
CA HIS A 54 -5.63 -7.52 -8.80
C HIS A 54 -6.26 -6.38 -9.63
N SER A 55 -7.54 -6.08 -9.41
CA SER A 55 -8.21 -5.01 -10.16
C SER A 55 -7.49 -3.66 -9.95
N ASP A 56 -7.47 -2.83 -10.99
CA ASP A 56 -6.90 -1.47 -10.93
C ASP A 56 -7.65 -0.57 -9.93
N ASP A 57 -8.89 -0.92 -9.57
CA ASP A 57 -9.70 -0.20 -8.59
C ASP A 57 -9.24 -0.50 -7.16
N LYS A 58 -8.29 0.31 -6.67
CA LYS A 58 -7.82 0.23 -5.28
C LYS A 58 -8.86 0.80 -4.31
N LEU A 59 -9.41 -0.09 -3.47
CA LEU A 59 -10.47 0.25 -2.52
C LEU A 59 -10.02 1.29 -1.48
N PRO A 60 -10.86 2.29 -1.15
CA PRO A 60 -10.58 3.20 -0.05
C PRO A 60 -10.48 2.44 1.28
N VAL A 61 -9.50 2.82 2.12
CA VAL A 61 -9.24 2.17 3.42
C VAL A 61 -9.46 3.17 4.56
N HIS A 62 -10.68 3.16 5.10
CA HIS A 62 -11.13 4.16 6.10
C HIS A 62 -10.64 3.87 7.51
N SER A 63 -10.36 2.61 7.85
CA SER A 63 -10.00 2.24 9.21
C SER A 63 -9.03 1.06 9.25
N ILE A 64 -8.06 1.16 10.16
CA ILE A 64 -7.12 0.08 10.46
C ILE A 64 -7.10 -0.09 11.97
N PHE A 65 -7.33 -1.31 12.44
CA PHE A 65 -7.23 -1.66 13.84
C PHE A 65 -6.25 -2.82 14.02
N VAL A 66 -5.25 -2.66 14.88
CA VAL A 66 -4.32 -3.75 15.22
C VAL A 66 -4.80 -4.46 16.48
N GLY A 67 -5.07 -5.76 16.36
CA GLY A 67 -5.48 -6.64 17.45
C GLY A 67 -4.35 -6.96 18.42
N GLU A 68 -4.71 -7.56 19.56
CA GLU A 68 -3.73 -7.99 20.56
C GLU A 68 -2.87 -9.18 20.08
N ASP A 69 -3.39 -9.95 19.15
CA ASP A 69 -2.73 -11.02 18.40
C ASP A 69 -1.86 -10.49 17.24
N ASN A 70 -1.78 -9.17 17.06
CA ASN A 70 -1.15 -8.50 15.93
C ASN A 70 -1.86 -8.70 14.58
N HIS A 71 -3.09 -9.21 14.55
CA HIS A 71 -3.89 -9.20 13.34
C HIS A 71 -4.36 -7.78 13.01
N LYS A 72 -4.21 -7.35 11.76
CA LYS A 72 -4.70 -6.04 11.31
C LYS A 72 -6.08 -6.20 10.70
N TRP A 73 -7.06 -5.53 11.26
CA TRP A 73 -8.42 -5.44 10.74
C TRP A 73 -8.53 -4.18 9.88
N ILE A 74 -8.81 -4.36 8.59
CA ILE A 74 -8.81 -3.33 7.57
C ILE A 74 -10.26 -3.10 7.12
N GLY A 75 -10.80 -1.92 7.40
CA GLY A 75 -12.13 -1.50 6.97
C GLY A 75 -12.06 -0.75 5.65
N THR A 76 -12.76 -1.27 4.64
CA THR A 76 -12.80 -0.71 3.29
C THR A 76 -14.24 -0.47 2.82
N GLU A 77 -14.41 0.05 1.61
CA GLU A 77 -15.74 0.19 1.00
C GLU A 77 -16.46 -1.14 0.74
N ASN A 78 -15.72 -2.25 0.61
CA ASN A 78 -16.28 -3.56 0.30
C ASN A 78 -16.28 -4.51 1.51
N GLY A 79 -16.03 -4.00 2.71
CA GLY A 79 -16.15 -4.77 3.95
C GLY A 79 -14.88 -4.76 4.79
N VAL A 80 -14.63 -5.87 5.48
CA VAL A 80 -13.50 -6.02 6.39
C VAL A 80 -12.54 -7.07 5.85
N TYR A 81 -11.26 -6.73 5.81
CA TYR A 81 -10.17 -7.68 5.57
C TYR A 81 -9.36 -7.86 6.84
N GLN A 82 -8.89 -9.07 7.10
CA GLN A 82 -7.97 -9.34 8.19
C GLN A 82 -6.61 -9.75 7.63
N ILE A 83 -5.56 -9.03 8.02
CA ILE A 83 -4.17 -9.34 7.66
C ILE A 83 -3.48 -9.99 8.85
N GLU A 84 -3.07 -11.23 8.69
CA GLU A 84 -2.40 -11.97 9.76
C GLU A 84 -0.93 -11.57 9.87
N GLU A 85 -0.19 -11.74 8.78
CA GLU A 85 1.25 -11.52 8.71
C GLU A 85 1.65 -10.70 7.47
N VAL A 86 2.86 -10.16 7.51
CA VAL A 86 3.53 -9.58 6.35
C VAL A 86 4.66 -10.53 6.01
N THR A 87 4.52 -11.29 4.92
CA THR A 87 5.56 -12.20 4.43
C THR A 87 6.57 -11.46 3.55
N GLU A 88 7.77 -12.01 3.41
CA GLU A 88 8.82 -11.50 2.50
C GLU A 88 8.35 -11.43 1.03
N GLU A 89 7.36 -12.25 0.63
CA GLU A 89 6.77 -12.28 -0.71
C GLU A 89 5.62 -11.25 -0.91
N ALA A 90 5.41 -10.34 0.04
CA ALA A 90 4.33 -9.35 0.03
C ALA A 90 2.90 -9.93 -0.15
N LEU A 91 2.71 -11.21 0.17
CA LEU A 91 1.39 -11.81 0.17
C LEU A 91 0.71 -11.52 1.51
N VAL A 92 -0.19 -10.56 1.49
CA VAL A 92 -1.12 -10.33 2.59
C VAL A 92 -2.21 -11.40 2.50
N ASN A 93 -2.22 -12.35 3.45
CA ASN A 93 -3.33 -13.29 3.58
C ASN A 93 -4.53 -12.52 4.18
N ALA A 94 -5.31 -11.91 3.29
CA ALA A 94 -6.50 -11.16 3.63
C ALA A 94 -7.73 -12.06 3.53
N ASN A 95 -8.33 -12.41 4.66
CA ASN A 95 -9.64 -13.08 4.68
C ASN A 95 -10.76 -12.03 4.84
N GLU A 96 -11.81 -12.14 4.02
CA GLU A 96 -13.01 -11.31 4.13
C GLU A 96 -13.82 -11.72 5.37
N PHE A 97 -14.05 -10.77 6.28
CA PHE A 97 -14.95 -10.96 7.42
C PHE A 97 -16.24 -10.15 7.23
N LEU A 98 -17.37 -10.69 7.70
CA LEU A 98 -18.66 -9.97 7.68
C LEU A 98 -18.60 -8.78 8.64
N PRO A 99 -18.94 -7.55 8.19
CA PRO A 99 -19.86 -7.28 7.09
C PRO A 99 -19.24 -6.93 5.73
N LYS A 100 -19.98 -7.25 4.64
CA LYS A 100 -19.68 -6.90 3.24
C LYS A 100 -20.07 -5.46 2.84
N SER A 101 -20.19 -4.58 3.82
CA SER A 101 -20.68 -3.21 3.64
C SER A 101 -19.54 -2.24 3.90
N SER A 102 -19.58 -1.05 3.30
CA SER A 102 -18.55 -0.02 3.51
C SER A 102 -18.33 0.32 4.99
N ILE A 103 -17.12 0.02 5.47
CA ILE A 103 -16.69 0.16 6.86
C ILE A 103 -15.97 1.48 7.05
N LEU A 104 -16.51 2.32 7.93
CA LEU A 104 -15.93 3.62 8.29
C LEU A 104 -14.97 3.54 9.47
N LEU A 105 -15.31 2.71 10.46
CA LEU A 105 -14.61 2.69 11.73
C LEU A 105 -14.59 1.29 12.31
N ILE A 106 -13.41 0.85 12.71
CA ILE A 106 -13.19 -0.33 13.53
C ILE A 106 -12.72 0.15 14.89
N LYS A 107 -13.43 -0.21 15.96
CA LYS A 107 -13.10 0.23 17.32
C LYS A 107 -13.12 -0.90 18.32
N LYS A 108 -12.06 -1.02 19.11
CA LYS A 108 -12.03 -1.89 20.29
C LYS A 108 -13.06 -1.42 21.32
N ALA A 109 -13.93 -2.32 21.72
CA ALA A 109 -14.90 -2.15 22.79
C ALA A 109 -14.54 -3.05 23.98
N PRO A 110 -15.13 -2.81 25.17
CA PRO A 110 -14.90 -3.63 26.35
C PRO A 110 -15.25 -5.11 26.11
N LYS A 111 -14.62 -6.00 26.90
CA LYS A 111 -14.84 -7.46 26.86
C LYS A 111 -14.46 -8.12 25.52
N ASN A 112 -13.30 -7.75 24.97
CA ASN A 112 -12.76 -8.35 23.74
C ASN A 112 -13.70 -8.27 22.53
N LYS A 113 -14.47 -7.17 22.44
CA LYS A 113 -15.37 -6.90 21.32
C LYS A 113 -14.77 -5.91 20.34
N LEU A 114 -15.03 -6.09 19.05
CA LEU A 114 -14.77 -5.11 18.00
C LEU A 114 -16.08 -4.57 17.46
N TRP A 115 -16.16 -3.24 17.33
CA TRP A 115 -17.29 -2.54 16.75
C TRP A 115 -16.90 -2.08 15.35
N PHE A 116 -17.65 -2.56 14.36
CA PHE A 116 -17.57 -2.17 12.96
C PHE A 116 -18.73 -1.22 12.68
N VAL A 117 -18.41 0.03 12.35
CA VAL A 117 -19.41 1.04 11.99
C VAL A 117 -19.38 1.23 10.49
N THR A 118 -20.55 1.12 9.87
CA THR A 118 -20.71 1.25 8.42
C THR A 118 -21.11 2.68 8.02
N TYR A 119 -21.00 3.03 6.73
CA TYR A 119 -21.55 4.29 6.19
C TYR A 119 -23.06 4.45 6.41
N ALA A 120 -23.81 3.34 6.42
CA ALA A 120 -25.24 3.36 6.67
C ALA A 120 -25.59 3.57 8.16
N ASN A 121 -24.59 3.73 9.03
CA ASN A 121 -24.70 3.73 10.51
C ASN A 121 -25.22 2.42 11.11
N GLU A 122 -25.17 1.33 10.34
CA GLU A 122 -25.26 0.01 10.94
C GLU A 122 -23.99 -0.25 11.74
N VAL A 123 -24.16 -0.72 12.98
CA VAL A 123 -23.04 -1.08 13.84
C VAL A 123 -23.11 -2.56 14.11
N ILE A 124 -22.06 -3.25 13.69
CA ILE A 124 -21.89 -4.69 13.92
C ILE A 124 -20.84 -4.87 14.98
N VAL A 125 -21.17 -5.67 15.98
CA VAL A 125 -20.31 -5.93 17.12
C VAL A 125 -19.92 -7.40 17.07
N LEU A 126 -18.62 -7.64 16.93
CA LEU A 126 -18.03 -8.97 16.97
C LEU A 126 -17.44 -9.21 18.36
N ASP A 127 -17.78 -10.33 18.95
CA ASP A 127 -17.07 -10.91 20.07
C ASP A 127 -15.92 -11.78 19.52
N ILE A 128 -14.67 -11.38 19.75
CA ILE A 128 -13.49 -12.00 19.12
C ILE A 128 -13.28 -13.44 19.64
N GLU A 129 -13.65 -13.71 20.89
CA GLU A 129 -13.45 -15.03 21.50
C GLU A 129 -14.48 -16.04 21.00
N THR A 130 -15.73 -15.63 20.88
CA THR A 130 -16.84 -16.52 20.55
C THR A 130 -17.25 -16.47 19.07
N ASN A 131 -16.67 -15.54 18.29
CA ASN A 131 -17.08 -15.20 16.92
C ASN A 131 -18.57 -14.83 16.77
N LYS A 132 -19.25 -14.51 17.88
CA LYS A 132 -20.66 -14.11 17.85
C LYS A 132 -20.80 -12.66 17.41
N GLN A 133 -21.75 -12.43 16.51
CA GLN A 133 -22.09 -11.10 16.03
C GLN A 133 -23.41 -10.63 16.63
N GLU A 134 -23.46 -9.35 17.01
CA GLU A 134 -24.68 -8.65 17.40
C GLU A 134 -24.78 -7.31 16.68
N LYS A 135 -26.00 -6.85 16.38
CA LYS A 135 -26.22 -5.54 15.79
C LYS A 135 -26.55 -4.51 16.88
N GLN A 136 -26.02 -3.31 16.72
CA GLN A 136 -26.37 -2.14 17.52
C GLN A 136 -27.10 -1.14 16.64
N ASN A 137 -28.21 -0.62 17.16
CA ASN A 137 -29.05 0.34 16.44
C ASN A 137 -28.61 1.77 16.77
N PHE A 138 -28.17 2.49 15.73
CA PHE A 138 -27.82 3.92 15.75
C PHE A 138 -28.77 4.75 14.86
N ASP A 139 -30.06 4.41 14.78
CA ASP A 139 -31.05 5.07 13.90
C ASP A 139 -31.15 6.59 14.13
N PHE A 140 -30.83 7.07 15.34
CA PHE A 140 -30.76 8.49 15.67
C PHE A 140 -29.63 9.24 14.93
N LEU A 141 -28.74 8.53 14.23
CA LEU A 141 -27.68 9.05 13.37
C LEU A 141 -27.95 8.78 11.88
N LYS A 142 -29.17 8.37 11.49
CA LYS A 142 -29.49 8.04 10.10
C LYS A 142 -29.06 9.15 9.13
N GLY A 143 -28.25 8.78 8.13
CA GLY A 143 -27.70 9.69 7.12
C GLY A 143 -26.54 10.58 7.60
N LYS A 144 -25.94 10.28 8.76
CA LYS A 144 -24.80 11.01 9.32
C LYS A 144 -23.58 10.10 9.39
N ILE A 145 -22.40 10.66 9.63
CA ILE A 145 -21.15 9.88 9.67
C ILE A 145 -20.70 9.80 11.11
N VAL A 146 -20.56 8.59 11.66
CA VAL A 146 -19.87 8.37 12.93
C VAL A 146 -18.37 8.56 12.70
N SER A 147 -17.78 9.54 13.38
CA SER A 147 -16.35 9.87 13.24
C SER A 147 -15.49 9.09 14.23
N ASN A 148 -15.95 8.91 15.47
CA ASN A 148 -15.29 8.05 16.45
C ASN A 148 -16.23 7.67 17.61
N LEU A 149 -15.83 6.64 18.37
CA LEU A 149 -16.49 6.14 19.57
C LEU A 149 -15.54 6.20 20.77
N ALA A 150 -16.08 6.48 21.96
CA ALA A 150 -15.38 6.33 23.23
C ALA A 150 -16.23 5.54 24.22
N PHE A 151 -15.63 4.48 24.79
CA PHE A 151 -16.29 3.58 25.73
C PHE A 151 -15.94 3.95 27.17
N SER A 152 -16.94 4.06 28.03
CA SER A 152 -16.73 4.25 29.46
C SER A 152 -16.66 2.90 30.17
N ASP A 153 -15.49 2.57 30.72
CA ASP A 153 -15.21 1.28 31.38
C ASP A 153 -16.18 0.94 32.53
N LYS A 154 -16.77 1.95 33.17
CA LYS A 154 -17.56 1.78 34.41
C LYS A 154 -19.08 1.72 34.19
N SER A 155 -19.60 2.23 33.06
CA SER A 155 -21.01 2.65 32.99
C SER A 155 -21.82 2.04 31.83
N LYS A 156 -21.26 1.08 31.08
CA LYS A 156 -21.85 0.55 29.82
C LYS A 156 -22.29 1.68 28.86
N THR A 157 -21.69 2.85 28.99
CA THR A 157 -22.06 4.05 28.25
C THR A 157 -21.06 4.28 27.13
N ILE A 158 -21.59 4.63 25.97
CA ILE A 158 -20.83 4.88 24.76
C ILE A 158 -21.04 6.34 24.38
N TRP A 159 -19.96 7.03 24.11
CA TRP A 159 -19.97 8.35 23.52
C TRP A 159 -19.70 8.23 22.03
N ILE A 160 -20.53 8.87 21.23
CA ILE A 160 -20.56 8.73 19.78
C ILE A 160 -20.36 10.11 19.18
N ALA A 161 -19.18 10.32 18.62
CA ALA A 161 -18.87 11.51 17.84
C ALA A 161 -19.41 11.32 16.41
N SER A 162 -20.02 12.37 15.87
CA SER A 162 -20.52 12.37 14.49
C SER A 162 -20.19 13.65 13.75
N ARG A 163 -20.11 13.54 12.42
CA ARG A 163 -20.09 14.68 11.50
C ARG A 163 -21.52 14.98 11.05
N GLY A 164 -21.97 16.21 11.26
CA GLY A 164 -23.28 16.74 10.89
C GLY A 164 -24.42 16.41 11.85
N ASN A 165 -24.15 15.89 13.05
CA ASN A 165 -25.17 15.66 14.08
C ASN A 165 -24.64 15.71 15.54
N GLY A 166 -23.44 16.24 15.75
CA GLY A 166 -22.88 16.53 17.07
C GLY A 166 -22.50 15.28 17.87
N LEU A 167 -22.51 15.44 19.19
CA LEU A 167 -22.08 14.43 20.15
C LEU A 167 -23.29 13.71 20.75
N TRP A 168 -23.21 12.39 20.89
CA TRP A 168 -24.25 11.58 21.52
C TRP A 168 -23.70 10.72 22.65
N LYS A 169 -24.55 10.45 23.63
CA LYS A 169 -24.28 9.53 24.74
C LYS A 169 -25.36 8.45 24.74
N LYS A 170 -24.97 7.18 24.66
CA LYS A 170 -25.87 6.03 24.66
C LYS A 170 -25.59 5.13 25.85
N THR A 171 -26.62 4.82 26.63
CA THR A 171 -26.57 3.89 27.77
C THR A 171 -27.72 2.89 27.63
N GLY A 172 -27.40 1.63 27.36
CA GLY A 172 -28.43 0.65 26.99
C GLY A 172 -29.12 1.04 25.68
N THR A 173 -30.44 1.14 25.68
CA THR A 173 -31.26 1.60 24.54
C THR A 173 -31.43 3.12 24.48
N ASN A 174 -31.16 3.83 25.58
CA ASN A 174 -31.36 5.28 25.65
C ASN A 174 -30.19 6.02 25.03
N ALA A 175 -30.46 6.84 24.02
CA ALA A 175 -29.50 7.74 23.39
C ALA A 175 -29.91 9.20 23.64
N THR A 176 -28.96 10.04 24.06
CA THR A 176 -29.18 11.46 24.33
C THR A 176 -28.13 12.29 23.58
N LYS A 177 -28.57 13.29 22.82
CA LYS A 177 -27.69 14.27 22.19
C LYS A 177 -27.10 15.18 23.26
N ILE A 178 -25.79 15.41 23.20
CA ILE A 178 -25.03 16.25 24.11
C ILE A 178 -24.57 17.49 23.37
N GLU A 179 -24.92 18.65 23.90
CA GLU A 179 -24.52 19.93 23.34
C GLU A 179 -23.14 20.34 23.88
N ILE A 180 -22.16 20.50 22.98
CA ILE A 180 -20.84 21.09 23.31
C ILE A 180 -20.92 22.62 23.18
N LYS A 181 -21.50 23.07 22.06
CA LYS A 181 -21.74 24.47 21.71
C LYS A 181 -22.94 24.52 20.77
N LYS A 182 -23.75 25.59 20.86
CA LYS A 182 -25.05 25.76 20.18
C LYS A 182 -25.05 25.51 18.66
N SER A 183 -23.90 25.63 18.01
CA SER A 183 -23.74 25.49 16.55
C SER A 183 -22.76 24.39 16.14
N ASP A 184 -22.20 23.62 17.07
CA ASP A 184 -21.18 22.63 16.74
C ASP A 184 -21.81 21.26 16.49
N GLU A 185 -21.87 20.89 15.21
CA GLU A 185 -22.43 19.62 14.76
C GLU A 185 -21.35 18.64 14.25
N ASN A 186 -20.08 19.06 14.21
CA ASN A 186 -19.00 18.29 13.61
C ASN A 186 -17.96 17.93 14.65
N ILE A 187 -18.11 16.73 15.21
CA ILE A 187 -17.17 16.17 16.17
C ILE A 187 -16.18 15.32 15.39
N ASN A 188 -14.91 15.70 15.37
CA ASN A 188 -13.86 15.00 14.63
C ASN A 188 -13.33 13.80 15.40
N ASP A 189 -13.14 13.96 16.71
CA ASP A 189 -12.58 12.90 17.56
C ASP A 189 -13.10 13.00 18.99
N ILE A 190 -13.13 11.86 19.69
CA ILE A 190 -13.55 11.74 21.08
C ILE A 190 -12.75 10.67 21.82
N LEU A 191 -12.31 10.97 23.03
CA LEU A 191 -11.65 10.01 23.92
C LEU A 191 -11.80 10.37 25.40
N PHE A 192 -11.40 9.42 26.25
CA PHE A 192 -11.24 9.64 27.69
C PHE A 192 -9.78 9.91 28.05
N PHE A 193 -9.55 10.92 28.89
CA PHE A 193 -8.23 11.22 29.45
C PHE A 193 -8.39 11.89 30.82
N ASN A 194 -7.66 11.40 31.83
CA ASN A 194 -7.70 11.89 33.22
C ASN A 194 -9.12 12.04 33.81
N GLY A 195 -9.99 11.05 33.58
CA GLY A 195 -11.37 11.05 34.07
C GLY A 195 -12.30 12.06 33.39
N MET A 196 -11.84 12.72 32.33
CA MET A 196 -12.60 13.64 31.52
C MET A 196 -12.89 13.03 30.15
N ILE A 197 -14.00 13.45 29.55
CA ILE A 197 -14.28 13.23 28.13
C ILE A 197 -13.74 14.44 27.37
N TRP A 198 -12.97 14.18 26.32
CA TRP A 198 -12.39 15.17 25.44
C TRP A 198 -12.99 15.02 24.06
N ALA A 199 -13.35 16.13 23.43
CA ALA A 199 -13.95 16.20 22.11
C ALA A 199 -13.19 17.23 21.25
N ALA A 200 -12.66 16.76 20.13
CA ALA A 200 -12.05 17.59 19.10
C ALA A 200 -13.11 17.91 18.04
N THR A 201 -13.26 19.19 17.69
CA THR A 201 -14.32 19.65 16.79
C THR A 201 -13.82 20.68 15.79
N GLU A 202 -14.65 21.02 14.81
CA GLU A 202 -14.39 22.10 13.85
C GLU A 202 -14.33 23.50 14.48
N THR A 203 -14.73 23.64 15.75
CA THR A 203 -14.74 24.94 16.46
C THR A 203 -13.85 24.97 17.70
N GLY A 204 -13.03 23.95 17.91
CA GLY A 204 -11.99 23.93 18.94
C GLY A 204 -11.81 22.56 19.59
N LEU A 205 -11.13 22.59 20.74
CA LEU A 205 -10.96 21.43 21.61
C LEU A 205 -11.74 21.66 22.90
N TYR A 206 -12.59 20.71 23.26
CA TYR A 206 -13.49 20.82 24.41
C TYR A 206 -13.33 19.62 25.33
N TYR A 207 -13.58 19.83 26.62
CA TYR A 207 -13.57 18.75 27.59
C TYR A 207 -14.58 18.97 28.72
N THR A 208 -15.03 17.89 29.33
CA THR A 208 -15.87 17.95 30.52
C THR A 208 -15.67 16.72 31.41
N LYS A 209 -16.15 16.80 32.66
CA LYS A 209 -16.15 15.63 33.54
C LYS A 209 -17.15 14.62 33.00
N ASN A 210 -16.80 13.34 33.05
CA ASN A 210 -17.75 12.27 32.76
C ASN A 210 -18.73 12.15 33.93
N SER A 211 -19.81 12.94 33.93
CA SER A 211 -20.89 12.82 34.93
C SER A 211 -21.88 11.71 34.54
N SER A 212 -22.68 11.28 35.53
CA SER A 212 -23.62 10.17 35.42
C SER A 212 -24.54 10.27 34.20
N ALA A 213 -25.10 9.13 33.76
CA ALA A 213 -25.92 9.01 32.55
C ALA A 213 -27.14 9.96 32.50
N ASN A 214 -27.64 10.41 33.66
CA ASN A 214 -28.82 11.29 33.75
C ASN A 214 -28.51 12.80 33.73
N ASP A 215 -27.24 13.19 33.68
CA ASP A 215 -26.88 14.60 33.66
C ASP A 215 -26.99 15.17 32.24
N LYS A 216 -28.12 15.82 31.97
CA LYS A 216 -28.41 16.45 30.67
C LYS A 216 -27.59 17.72 30.41
N LYS A 217 -26.83 18.23 31.38
CA LYS A 217 -26.06 19.48 31.24
C LYS A 217 -24.58 19.26 31.49
N HIS A 218 -23.95 18.58 30.54
CA HIS A 218 -22.50 18.55 30.46
C HIS A 218 -21.96 19.93 30.11
N LYS A 219 -21.32 20.60 31.09
CA LYS A 219 -20.68 21.90 30.86
C LYS A 219 -19.28 21.67 30.28
N PHE A 220 -19.17 21.75 28.96
CA PHE A 220 -17.89 21.69 28.25
C PHE A 220 -17.08 22.96 28.48
N LYS A 221 -15.79 22.78 28.72
CA LYS A 221 -14.78 23.84 28.75
C LYS A 221 -13.98 23.79 27.46
N SER A 222 -13.73 24.93 26.85
CA SER A 222 -12.83 25.03 25.69
C SER A 222 -11.37 25.14 26.14
N VAL A 223 -10.46 24.63 25.32
CA VAL A 223 -9.04 24.93 25.39
C VAL A 223 -8.76 26.12 24.47
N SER A 224 -8.44 27.27 25.04
CA SER A 224 -8.41 28.56 24.33
C SER A 224 -7.50 28.61 23.13
N ASP A 225 -6.47 27.77 23.07
CA ASP A 225 -5.42 27.84 22.06
C ASP A 225 -5.64 26.91 20.87
N PHE A 226 -6.83 26.30 20.77
CA PHE A 226 -7.27 25.54 19.61
C PHE A 226 -8.47 26.22 18.96
N THR A 227 -8.35 26.58 17.69
CA THR A 227 -9.48 27.03 16.86
C THR A 227 -10.23 25.86 16.25
N LYS A 228 -9.51 24.74 16.01
CA LYS A 228 -10.04 23.45 15.57
C LYS A 228 -9.25 22.32 16.19
N GLY A 229 -9.94 21.28 16.65
CA GLY A 229 -9.34 20.00 17.01
C GLY A 229 -9.62 18.96 15.92
N SER A 230 -8.59 18.20 15.53
CA SER A 230 -8.71 17.20 14.46
C SER A 230 -8.62 15.78 14.99
N LYS A 231 -7.53 15.44 15.70
CA LYS A 231 -7.25 14.09 16.17
C LYS A 231 -6.64 14.11 17.55
N MET A 232 -6.97 13.12 18.36
CA MET A 232 -6.44 12.94 19.70
C MET A 232 -5.99 11.50 19.93
N ILE A 233 -4.91 11.34 20.68
CA ILE A 233 -4.43 10.03 21.14
C ILE A 233 -3.85 10.16 22.53
N VAL A 234 -4.01 9.12 23.35
CA VAL A 234 -3.35 9.03 24.64
C VAL A 234 -2.16 8.08 24.49
N TYR A 235 -0.97 8.58 24.82
CA TYR A 235 0.27 7.78 24.81
C TYR A 235 1.09 8.06 26.06
N LYS A 236 1.50 6.99 26.75
CA LYS A 236 2.26 7.05 28.02
C LYS A 236 1.68 8.08 29.02
N ASN A 237 0.36 8.03 29.22
CA ASN A 237 -0.41 8.91 30.10
C ASN A 237 -0.32 10.41 29.75
N GLN A 238 -0.13 10.73 28.46
CA GLN A 238 -0.18 12.09 27.94
C GLN A 238 -1.20 12.16 26.82
N LEU A 239 -1.98 13.23 26.79
CA LEU A 239 -2.89 13.53 25.70
C LEU A 239 -2.14 14.31 24.63
N TRP A 240 -2.08 13.74 23.43
CA TRP A 240 -1.57 14.38 22.23
C TRP A 240 -2.73 14.80 21.34
N VAL A 241 -2.66 16.00 20.78
CA VAL A 241 -3.73 16.60 19.98
C VAL A 241 -3.15 17.26 18.74
N LEU A 242 -3.67 16.86 17.57
CA LEU A 242 -3.51 17.56 16.31
C LEU A 242 -4.69 18.50 16.07
N GLY A 243 -4.42 19.70 15.58
CA GLY A 243 -5.44 20.69 15.28
C GLY A 243 -4.86 21.96 14.69
N TYR A 244 -5.58 23.07 14.88
CA TYR A 244 -5.21 24.40 14.41
C TYR A 244 -5.12 25.37 15.57
N ASP A 245 -4.13 26.25 15.53
CA ASP A 245 -3.94 27.31 16.51
C ASP A 245 -4.73 28.59 16.15
N LYS A 246 -4.59 29.64 16.99
CA LYS A 246 -5.28 30.93 16.79
C LYS A 246 -4.89 31.67 15.49
N LYS A 247 -3.78 31.28 14.86
CA LYS A 247 -3.33 31.83 13.56
C LYS A 247 -3.76 30.94 12.40
N ASP A 248 -4.63 29.96 12.67
CA ASP A 248 -5.08 28.94 11.73
C ASP A 248 -3.93 28.11 11.15
N LYS A 249 -2.85 27.94 11.92
CA LYS A 249 -1.72 27.09 11.56
C LYS A 249 -1.86 25.73 12.22
N GLY A 250 -1.56 24.68 11.45
CA GLY A 250 -1.50 23.31 11.96
C GLY A 250 -0.54 23.19 13.15
N THR A 251 -1.00 22.55 14.22
CA THR A 251 -0.26 22.43 15.47
C THR A 251 -0.40 21.05 16.09
N LEU A 252 0.69 20.57 16.70
CA LEU A 252 0.69 19.40 17.56
C LEU A 252 0.92 19.86 19.00
N LYS A 253 0.02 19.52 19.92
CA LYS A 253 0.21 19.82 21.35
C LYS A 253 0.06 18.59 22.21
N THR A 254 0.78 18.56 23.32
CA THR A 254 0.69 17.50 24.32
C THR A 254 0.54 18.04 25.73
N THR A 255 -0.12 17.27 26.59
CA THR A 255 -0.34 17.60 27.99
C THR A 255 -0.46 16.36 28.86
N LYS A 256 0.04 16.45 30.10
CA LYS A 256 -0.13 15.42 31.14
C LYS A 256 -1.37 15.64 32.00
N ASP A 257 -1.87 16.87 32.06
CA ASP A 257 -2.87 17.31 33.04
C ASP A 257 -4.06 18.06 32.43
N GLY A 258 -4.01 18.38 31.12
CA GLY A 258 -5.03 19.18 30.44
C GLY A 258 -4.91 20.69 30.69
N LYS A 259 -3.93 21.14 31.49
CA LYS A 259 -3.75 22.54 31.90
C LYS A 259 -2.48 23.14 31.32
N LYS A 260 -1.36 22.44 31.43
CA LYS A 260 -0.07 22.86 30.87
C LYS A 260 0.17 22.12 29.56
N TRP A 261 0.44 22.88 28.50
CA TRP A 261 0.58 22.37 27.15
C TRP A 261 1.99 22.61 26.62
N THR A 262 2.55 21.58 26.01
CA THR A 262 3.75 21.69 25.18
C THR A 262 3.32 21.68 23.73
N THR A 263 3.80 22.66 22.95
CA THR A 263 3.44 22.83 21.53
C THR A 263 4.64 22.50 20.66
N TYR A 264 4.38 21.80 19.56
CA TYR A 264 5.32 21.50 18.49
C TYR A 264 4.76 22.02 17.18
N SER A 265 5.63 22.66 16.39
CA SER A 265 5.31 22.98 15.00
C SER A 265 5.29 21.69 14.18
N LEU A 266 4.29 21.59 13.30
CA LEU A 266 4.26 20.52 12.30
C LEU A 266 5.34 20.74 11.24
N SER A 267 5.68 19.69 10.50
CA SER A 267 6.62 19.81 9.39
C SER A 267 6.10 20.82 8.36
N ALA A 268 7.00 21.65 7.83
CA ALA A 268 6.67 22.67 6.83
C ALA A 268 6.15 22.08 5.52
N SER A 269 6.43 20.79 5.27
CA SER A 269 6.10 20.15 4.00
C SER A 269 4.67 19.63 3.94
N PHE A 270 3.89 19.67 5.02
CA PHE A 270 2.44 19.50 4.93
C PHE A 270 1.84 20.75 4.28
N GLU A 271 1.90 20.81 2.95
CA GLU A 271 1.56 22.00 2.15
C GLU A 271 0.06 22.16 1.95
N TYR A 272 -0.67 21.05 1.81
CA TYR A 272 -2.08 21.07 1.40
C TYR A 272 -3.06 20.85 2.55
N GLN A 273 -2.70 20.03 3.53
CA GLN A 273 -3.60 19.67 4.63
C GLN A 273 -2.83 19.36 5.91
N VAL A 274 -3.37 19.84 7.04
CA VAL A 274 -2.87 19.46 8.36
C VAL A 274 -3.17 17.99 8.60
N PRO A 275 -2.19 17.17 9.04
CA PRO A 275 -2.43 15.80 9.42
C PRO A 275 -3.56 15.68 10.44
N ASN A 276 -4.46 14.75 10.14
CA ASN A 276 -5.67 14.46 10.91
C ASN A 276 -5.70 13.01 11.41
N ILE A 277 -4.62 12.26 11.23
CA ILE A 277 -4.42 10.92 11.73
C ILE A 277 -3.02 10.81 12.34
N MET A 278 -2.90 10.03 13.42
CA MET A 278 -1.64 9.81 14.10
C MET A 278 -1.61 8.49 14.87
N ALA A 279 -0.41 7.95 15.04
CA ALA A 279 -0.14 6.73 15.80
C ALA A 279 1.29 6.77 16.38
N PHE A 280 1.52 6.08 17.49
CA PHE A 280 2.86 5.95 18.08
C PHE A 280 3.44 4.58 17.77
N ASP A 281 4.73 4.53 17.48
CA ASP A 281 5.49 3.27 17.47
C ASP A 281 6.00 2.89 18.88
N SER A 282 6.54 1.68 19.01
CA SER A 282 7.04 1.16 20.28
C SER A 282 8.21 1.99 20.84
N LYS A 283 9.02 2.59 19.95
CA LYS A 283 10.14 3.48 20.26
C LYS A 283 9.68 4.86 20.76
N GLY A 284 8.40 5.19 20.57
CA GLY A 284 7.79 6.45 21.01
C GLY A 284 7.89 7.58 19.99
N ASN A 285 8.16 7.26 18.73
CA ASN A 285 8.02 8.20 17.63
C ASN A 285 6.54 8.33 17.25
N LEU A 286 6.14 9.56 16.95
CA LEU A 286 4.81 9.89 16.51
C LEU A 286 4.77 9.87 14.98
N TRP A 287 3.99 8.98 14.41
CA TRP A 287 3.66 8.96 13.00
C TRP A 287 2.39 9.76 12.76
N VAL A 288 2.39 10.59 11.74
CA VAL A 288 1.23 11.37 11.29
C VAL A 288 1.10 11.27 9.77
N ALA A 289 -0.12 11.41 9.25
CA ALA A 289 -0.35 11.36 7.82
C ALA A 289 -1.47 12.31 7.36
N ALA A 290 -1.34 12.76 6.11
CA ALA A 290 -2.27 13.64 5.38
C ALA A 290 -2.11 13.37 3.86
N ASP A 291 -1.56 14.34 3.12
CA ASP A 291 -1.03 14.23 1.76
C ASP A 291 0.31 13.50 1.67
N ARG A 292 0.96 13.30 2.81
CA ARG A 292 2.21 12.54 2.97
C ARG A 292 2.23 11.87 4.34
N VAL A 293 3.22 11.02 4.57
CA VAL A 293 3.49 10.43 5.89
C VAL A 293 4.70 11.12 6.50
N ALA A 294 4.67 11.39 7.81
CA ALA A 294 5.84 11.89 8.53
C ALA A 294 5.99 11.23 9.91
N LYS A 295 7.23 11.01 10.31
CA LYS A 295 7.65 10.55 11.64
C LYS A 295 8.24 11.71 12.42
N PHE A 296 7.76 11.93 13.63
CA PHE A 296 8.26 12.89 14.60
C PHE A 296 8.90 12.19 15.79
N GLU A 297 10.07 12.64 16.21
CA GLU A 297 10.86 12.02 17.30
C GLU A 297 10.83 12.93 18.54
N PRO A 298 9.79 12.84 19.39
CA PRO A 298 9.56 13.82 20.47
C PRO A 298 10.60 13.75 21.60
N LEU A 299 11.23 12.59 21.80
CA LEU A 299 12.22 12.35 22.85
C LEU A 299 13.66 12.65 22.42
N GLY A 300 13.91 12.72 21.11
CA GLY A 300 15.23 13.02 20.55
C GLY A 300 15.38 14.50 20.20
N ASN A 301 15.97 14.78 19.03
CA ASN A 301 16.21 16.13 18.53
C ASN A 301 14.94 16.86 18.04
N LYS A 302 13.74 16.34 18.33
CA LYS A 302 12.45 16.85 17.85
C LYS A 302 12.44 17.00 16.32
N LYS A 303 12.98 15.98 15.66
CA LYS A 303 13.16 15.93 14.21
C LYS A 303 11.92 15.37 13.54
N TRP A 304 11.59 15.93 12.38
CA TRP A 304 10.63 15.37 11.43
C TRP A 304 11.39 14.62 10.32
N THR A 305 10.92 13.42 10.00
CA THR A 305 11.36 12.63 8.84
C THR A 305 10.15 12.36 7.96
N GLU A 306 10.26 12.61 6.67
CA GLU A 306 9.13 12.57 5.74
C GLU A 306 9.24 11.42 4.76
N PHE A 307 8.08 10.93 4.36
CA PHE A 307 7.91 9.83 3.43
C PHE A 307 6.84 10.23 2.42
N GLY A 308 7.29 10.65 1.23
CA GLY A 308 6.44 11.00 0.10
C GLY A 308 6.66 10.08 -1.08
N GLU A 309 6.46 10.59 -2.30
CA GLU A 309 6.58 9.81 -3.53
C GLU A 309 7.95 9.13 -3.69
N LYS A 310 9.03 9.81 -3.29
CA LYS A 310 10.40 9.26 -3.30
C LYS A 310 10.59 8.07 -2.35
N GLN A 311 9.75 7.95 -1.33
CA GLN A 311 9.74 6.85 -0.36
C GLN A 311 8.59 5.88 -0.64
N GLY A 312 8.02 5.87 -1.85
CA GLY A 312 6.99 4.92 -2.26
C GLY A 312 5.56 5.27 -1.84
N PHE A 313 5.36 6.32 -1.02
CA PHE A 313 4.01 6.77 -0.68
C PHE A 313 3.45 7.71 -1.75
N GLN A 314 2.57 7.19 -2.61
CA GLN A 314 2.05 7.88 -3.80
C GLN A 314 0.59 8.35 -3.67
N SER A 315 0.05 8.42 -2.44
CA SER A 315 -1.28 8.95 -2.18
C SER A 315 -1.24 10.39 -1.68
N ARG A 316 -2.27 11.17 -2.01
CA ARG A 316 -2.49 12.54 -1.50
C ARG A 316 -3.55 12.63 -0.42
N SER A 317 -4.16 11.51 -0.04
CA SER A 317 -5.25 11.45 0.93
C SER A 317 -5.13 10.19 1.76
N ALA A 318 -4.49 10.32 2.93
CA ALA A 318 -4.45 9.28 3.95
C ALA A 318 -5.69 9.37 4.84
N LEU A 319 -6.35 8.24 5.04
CA LEU A 319 -7.60 8.13 5.79
C LEU A 319 -7.41 7.43 7.14
N SER A 320 -6.46 6.50 7.22
CA SER A 320 -6.18 5.73 8.43
C SER A 320 -4.69 5.43 8.58
N LEU A 321 -4.24 5.33 9.82
CA LEU A 321 -2.85 5.07 10.19
C LEU A 321 -2.84 4.17 11.42
N ALA A 322 -2.04 3.11 11.37
CA ALA A 322 -1.81 2.25 12.51
C ALA A 322 -0.35 1.79 12.56
N VAL A 323 0.14 1.54 13.77
CA VAL A 323 1.43 0.87 13.98
C VAL A 323 1.13 -0.49 14.59
N ASP A 324 1.70 -1.53 13.99
CA ASP A 324 1.52 -2.88 14.49
C ASP A 324 2.54 -3.27 15.57
N LYS A 325 2.39 -4.45 16.18
CA LYS A 325 3.27 -4.88 17.27
C LYS A 325 4.71 -5.17 16.83
N THR A 326 4.97 -5.19 15.53
CA THR A 326 6.29 -5.33 14.91
C THR A 326 6.87 -3.99 14.46
N ASP A 327 6.22 -2.86 14.81
CA ASP A 327 6.54 -1.49 14.38
C ASP A 327 6.39 -1.24 12.87
N ASN A 328 5.66 -2.08 12.14
CA ASN A 328 5.28 -1.75 10.77
C ASN A 328 4.26 -0.61 10.78
N ILE A 329 4.37 0.27 9.79
CA ILE A 329 3.48 1.43 9.65
C ILE A 329 2.49 1.16 8.54
N TRP A 330 1.22 1.08 8.89
CA TRP A 330 0.11 0.80 7.98
C TRP A 330 -0.66 2.08 7.68
N VAL A 331 -0.85 2.40 6.40
CA VAL A 331 -1.52 3.62 5.96
C VAL A 331 -2.61 3.29 4.97
N GLY A 332 -3.86 3.51 5.37
CA GLY A 332 -5.01 3.40 4.48
C GLY A 332 -5.27 4.72 3.77
N THR A 333 -5.63 4.66 2.50
CA THR A 333 -5.79 5.84 1.63
C THR A 333 -7.15 5.87 0.96
N GLU A 334 -7.53 7.05 0.45
CA GLU A 334 -8.81 7.23 -0.25
C GLU A 334 -8.85 6.63 -1.66
N GLY A 335 -7.72 6.60 -2.39
CA GLY A 335 -7.75 6.18 -3.80
C GLY A 335 -6.57 5.31 -4.23
N ARG A 336 -5.73 4.87 -3.30
CA ARG A 336 -4.53 4.06 -3.59
C ARG A 336 -4.45 2.81 -2.72
N GLY A 337 -5.53 2.46 -2.01
CA GLY A 337 -5.58 1.27 -1.17
C GLY A 337 -4.77 1.41 0.12
N LEU A 338 -4.15 0.32 0.52
CA LEU A 338 -3.36 0.19 1.74
C LEU A 338 -1.86 0.25 1.40
N PHE A 339 -1.08 0.92 2.23
CA PHE A 339 0.37 0.89 2.20
C PHE A 339 0.92 0.33 3.51
N VAL A 340 2.08 -0.32 3.43
CA VAL A 340 2.84 -0.76 4.60
C VAL A 340 4.30 -0.34 4.46
N ARG A 341 4.87 0.22 5.54
CA ARG A 341 6.32 0.31 5.71
C ARG A 341 6.75 -0.75 6.70
N VAL A 342 7.53 -1.72 6.23
CA VAL A 342 8.03 -2.82 7.06
C VAL A 342 9.19 -2.35 7.92
N ASN A 343 9.14 -2.68 9.21
CA ASN A 343 10.23 -2.46 10.14
C ASN A 343 11.12 -3.71 10.16
N TYR A 344 12.26 -3.63 9.50
CA TYR A 344 13.27 -4.69 9.55
C TYR A 344 14.04 -4.62 10.87
N PRO A 345 14.19 -5.74 11.60
CA PRO A 345 15.02 -5.77 12.80
C PRO A 345 16.49 -5.52 12.40
N GLU A 346 17.18 -4.68 13.18
CA GLU A 346 18.59 -4.30 12.95
C GLU A 346 19.59 -5.48 12.96
N LYS A 347 19.15 -6.70 13.29
CA LYS A 347 19.98 -7.89 13.57
C LYS A 347 20.19 -8.87 12.40
N LEU A 348 20.01 -8.43 11.15
CA LEU A 348 20.35 -9.26 9.98
C LEU A 348 21.85 -9.19 9.60
N THR A 349 22.63 -8.33 10.24
CA THR A 349 24.05 -8.07 9.91
C THR A 349 25.03 -9.19 10.26
N GLU A 350 24.70 -10.12 11.17
CA GLU A 350 25.64 -11.18 11.59
C GLU A 350 25.59 -12.44 10.71
N LYS A 351 24.66 -12.53 9.76
CA LYS A 351 24.54 -13.64 8.79
C LYS A 351 25.07 -13.30 7.40
N GLU A 352 25.64 -12.10 7.24
CA GLU A 352 26.10 -11.59 5.95
C GLU A 352 27.24 -12.44 5.37
N ASP A 353 28.21 -12.88 6.18
CA ASP A 353 29.37 -13.67 5.71
C ASP A 353 29.00 -15.07 5.16
N ASP A 354 28.01 -15.75 5.78
CA ASP A 354 27.56 -17.07 5.34
C ASP A 354 26.64 -17.00 4.10
N LEU A 355 25.88 -15.90 3.95
CA LEU A 355 25.03 -15.65 2.78
C LEU A 355 25.82 -15.11 1.59
N GLU A 356 26.89 -14.34 1.80
CA GLU A 356 27.77 -13.87 0.73
C GLU A 356 28.42 -15.05 -0.01
N GLN A 357 28.85 -16.11 0.71
CA GLN A 357 29.41 -17.31 0.07
C GLN A 357 28.38 -18.13 -0.73
N GLU A 358 27.12 -18.21 -0.27
CA GLU A 358 26.04 -18.87 -1.01
C GLU A 358 25.51 -18.01 -2.18
N ILE A 359 25.53 -16.68 -2.08
CA ILE A 359 25.10 -15.76 -3.13
C ILE A 359 26.16 -15.64 -4.23
N GLU A 360 27.45 -15.62 -3.89
CA GLU A 360 28.53 -15.59 -4.88
C GLU A 360 28.54 -16.88 -5.72
N THR A 361 28.23 -18.04 -5.10
CA THR A 361 28.06 -19.31 -5.84
C THR A 361 26.77 -19.40 -6.66
N VAL A 362 25.70 -18.66 -6.31
CA VAL A 362 24.45 -18.62 -7.09
C VAL A 362 24.51 -17.56 -8.19
N ALA A 363 25.18 -16.42 -7.97
CA ALA A 363 25.41 -15.37 -8.97
C ALA A 363 26.29 -15.88 -10.12
N ASP A 364 27.34 -16.64 -9.82
CA ASP A 364 28.14 -17.36 -10.82
C ASP A 364 27.31 -18.39 -11.62
N LEU A 365 26.24 -18.93 -11.03
CA LEU A 365 25.31 -19.88 -11.68
C LEU A 365 24.15 -19.20 -12.43
N GLU A 366 23.81 -17.95 -12.11
CA GLU A 366 22.72 -17.17 -12.74
C GLU A 366 23.22 -16.23 -13.86
N GLU A 367 24.45 -15.72 -13.78
CA GLU A 367 25.11 -15.05 -14.91
C GLU A 367 25.31 -16.02 -16.10
N LEU A 368 25.27 -17.33 -15.83
CA LEU A 368 25.22 -18.42 -16.81
C LEU A 368 23.81 -18.72 -17.37
N LYS A 369 22.73 -18.03 -16.98
CA LYS A 369 21.35 -18.44 -17.32
C LYS A 369 20.39 -17.47 -18.01
N GLU A 370 20.63 -16.15 -18.10
CA GLU A 370 19.71 -15.28 -18.87
C GLU A 370 20.39 -14.23 -19.75
N GLU A 371 21.09 -14.69 -20.79
CA GLU A 371 20.99 -14.14 -22.16
C GLU A 371 21.72 -15.12 -23.10
N LYS A 372 21.00 -16.11 -23.64
CA LYS A 372 21.59 -16.94 -24.71
C LYS A 372 21.73 -16.08 -25.95
N SER A 373 22.97 -15.77 -26.33
CA SER A 373 23.28 -15.11 -27.60
C SER A 373 22.67 -15.89 -28.78
N LEU A 374 22.36 -15.21 -29.88
CA LEU A 374 21.83 -15.83 -31.11
C LEU A 374 22.66 -17.05 -31.54
N ALA A 375 23.97 -17.03 -31.30
CA ALA A 375 24.89 -18.14 -31.55
C ALA A 375 24.61 -19.41 -30.73
N GLU A 376 24.10 -19.31 -29.50
CA GLU A 376 23.76 -20.47 -28.67
C GLU A 376 22.40 -21.09 -29.03
N LEU A 377 21.44 -20.28 -29.49
CA LEU A 377 20.16 -20.76 -30.03
C LEU A 377 20.34 -21.42 -31.41
N LEU A 378 21.35 -21.01 -32.19
CA LEU A 378 21.67 -21.57 -33.50
C LEU A 378 22.34 -22.96 -33.44
N ASN A 379 22.93 -23.31 -32.30
CA ASN A 379 23.63 -24.60 -32.06
C ASN A 379 22.76 -25.66 -31.35
N THR A 380 21.49 -25.38 -31.04
CA THR A 380 20.60 -26.39 -30.46
C THR A 380 19.90 -27.17 -31.58
N GLU A 381 20.16 -28.48 -31.66
CA GLU A 381 19.69 -29.34 -32.76
C GLU A 381 18.19 -29.70 -32.70
N GLU A 382 17.47 -29.29 -31.65
CA GLU A 382 16.06 -29.68 -31.44
C GLU A 382 15.11 -28.47 -31.52
N THR A 383 14.25 -28.48 -32.54
CA THR A 383 13.24 -27.45 -32.84
C THR A 383 12.11 -27.37 -31.81
N GLU A 384 11.86 -28.43 -31.03
CA GLU A 384 10.82 -28.43 -29.99
C GLU A 384 11.19 -27.55 -28.78
N THR A 385 12.47 -27.31 -28.53
CA THR A 385 13.00 -26.65 -27.34
C THR A 385 13.05 -25.12 -27.44
N ILE A 386 12.63 -24.54 -28.58
CA ILE A 386 12.69 -23.09 -28.85
C ILE A 386 11.29 -22.42 -28.76
N LYS A 387 10.22 -23.22 -28.71
CA LYS A 387 8.84 -22.73 -28.64
C LYS A 387 8.60 -21.85 -27.40
N GLY A 388 7.94 -20.71 -27.59
CA GLY A 388 7.64 -19.76 -26.51
C GLY A 388 8.85 -18.95 -26.03
N LYS A 389 10.06 -19.18 -26.56
CA LYS A 389 11.22 -18.36 -26.25
C LYS A 389 11.12 -17.00 -26.93
N LYS A 390 11.61 -15.98 -26.23
CA LYS A 390 11.64 -14.60 -26.69
C LYS A 390 13.08 -14.23 -27.04
N LEU A 391 13.27 -13.75 -28.27
CA LEU A 391 14.52 -13.17 -28.76
C LEU A 391 14.35 -11.66 -28.85
N ARG A 392 15.14 -10.91 -28.10
CA ARG A 392 15.23 -9.46 -28.29
C ARG A 392 16.19 -9.19 -29.43
N LEU A 393 15.69 -8.58 -30.50
CA LEU A 393 16.57 -8.07 -31.55
C LEU A 393 17.07 -6.69 -31.15
N LYS A 394 18.37 -6.44 -31.29
CA LYS A 394 18.97 -5.12 -31.05
C LYS A 394 18.70 -4.14 -32.19
N VAL A 395 17.66 -4.34 -33.00
CA VAL A 395 17.33 -3.49 -34.16
C VAL A 395 16.92 -2.08 -33.71
N GLN A 396 17.69 -1.07 -34.12
CA GLN A 396 17.33 0.35 -33.97
C GLN A 396 16.80 0.95 -35.28
N PHE A 397 15.98 1.98 -35.12
CA PHE A 397 15.30 2.70 -36.20
C PHE A 397 15.71 4.17 -36.25
N LYS A 398 15.66 4.79 -37.43
CA LYS A 398 15.83 6.24 -37.54
C LYS A 398 14.79 6.98 -36.68
N ILE A 399 15.19 8.12 -36.10
CA ILE A 399 14.30 8.92 -35.24
C ILE A 399 13.03 9.29 -36.03
N ALA A 400 11.87 9.01 -35.42
CA ALA A 400 10.54 9.24 -35.98
C ALA A 400 10.23 8.53 -37.32
N LYS A 401 11.01 7.49 -37.68
CA LYS A 401 10.75 6.65 -38.86
C LYS A 401 10.80 5.17 -38.50
N ALA A 402 10.26 4.35 -39.40
CA ALA A 402 10.33 2.90 -39.33
C ALA A 402 11.54 2.33 -40.09
N ASP A 403 12.37 3.15 -40.73
CA ASP A 403 13.55 2.70 -41.48
C ASP A 403 14.57 2.00 -40.55
N ILE A 404 14.88 0.74 -40.84
CA ILE A 404 15.92 -0.05 -40.15
C ILE A 404 17.30 0.56 -40.45
N LEU A 405 18.12 0.76 -39.42
CA LEU A 405 19.48 1.26 -39.59
C LEU A 405 20.40 0.18 -40.20
N PRO A 406 21.30 0.52 -41.15
CA PRO A 406 22.13 -0.47 -41.85
C PRO A 406 22.98 -1.35 -40.93
N GLU A 407 23.40 -0.85 -39.77
CA GLU A 407 24.19 -1.59 -38.79
C GLU A 407 23.45 -2.79 -38.15
N TYR A 408 22.11 -2.83 -38.19
CA TYR A 408 21.31 -3.93 -37.61
C TYR A 408 20.83 -4.95 -38.66
N VAL A 409 21.27 -4.81 -39.91
CA VAL A 409 20.99 -5.75 -41.00
C VAL A 409 21.64 -7.11 -40.75
N ALA A 410 22.80 -7.16 -40.09
CA ALA A 410 23.51 -8.40 -39.79
C ALA A 410 22.67 -9.33 -38.87
N GLU A 411 22.12 -8.78 -37.78
CA GLU A 411 21.30 -9.52 -36.82
C GLU A 411 19.99 -10.05 -37.46
N LEU A 412 19.39 -9.27 -38.37
CA LEU A 412 18.23 -9.73 -39.13
C LEU A 412 18.57 -10.85 -40.12
N ASN A 413 19.75 -10.83 -40.74
CA ASN A 413 20.19 -11.92 -41.61
C ASN A 413 20.43 -13.22 -40.83
N GLU A 414 20.89 -13.15 -39.57
CA GLU A 414 21.01 -14.34 -38.72
C GLU A 414 19.63 -14.95 -38.41
N LEU A 415 18.62 -14.12 -38.13
CA LEU A 415 17.24 -14.59 -37.98
C LEU A 415 16.69 -15.21 -39.28
N VAL A 416 17.01 -14.65 -40.45
CA VAL A 416 16.66 -15.24 -41.76
C VAL A 416 17.29 -16.62 -41.91
N ALA A 417 18.60 -16.75 -41.62
CA ALA A 417 19.30 -18.02 -41.70
C ALA A 417 18.65 -19.07 -40.78
N PHE A 418 18.29 -18.69 -39.56
CA PHE A 418 17.57 -19.53 -38.62
C PHE A 418 16.21 -20.01 -39.17
N MET A 419 15.39 -19.09 -39.68
CA MET A 419 14.04 -19.41 -40.18
C MET A 419 14.07 -20.24 -41.46
N ASN A 420 15.11 -20.12 -42.27
CA ASN A 420 15.33 -20.97 -43.45
C ASN A 420 15.76 -22.38 -43.06
N LYS A 421 16.60 -22.53 -42.03
CA LYS A 421 16.97 -23.84 -41.48
C LYS A 421 15.77 -24.55 -40.83
N ASN A 422 14.86 -23.80 -40.23
CA ASN A 422 13.72 -24.32 -39.48
C ASN A 422 12.39 -23.94 -40.15
N ILE A 423 12.02 -24.62 -41.23
CA ILE A 423 10.91 -24.22 -42.11
C ILE A 423 9.51 -24.19 -41.46
N GLU A 424 9.31 -24.91 -40.36
CA GLU A 424 8.01 -24.97 -39.67
C GLU A 424 7.81 -23.86 -38.64
N ILE A 425 8.88 -23.23 -38.16
CA ILE A 425 8.79 -22.22 -37.09
C ILE A 425 8.04 -20.98 -37.60
N ARG A 426 7.09 -20.50 -36.82
CA ARG A 426 6.49 -19.18 -37.02
C ARG A 426 7.01 -18.21 -35.99
N ILE A 427 6.90 -16.91 -36.28
CA ILE A 427 7.31 -15.86 -35.37
C ILE A 427 6.24 -14.78 -35.21
N LEU A 428 6.17 -14.21 -34.02
CA LEU A 428 5.47 -12.97 -33.71
C LEU A 428 6.50 -11.88 -33.46
N ILE A 429 6.41 -10.80 -34.22
CA ILE A 429 7.25 -9.61 -34.09
C ILE A 429 6.46 -8.56 -33.30
N GLU A 430 6.98 -8.19 -32.13
CA GLU A 430 6.41 -7.19 -31.24
C GLU A 430 7.17 -5.86 -31.37
N GLY A 431 6.48 -4.78 -31.73
CA GLY A 431 7.06 -3.43 -31.78
C GLY A 431 6.74 -2.61 -30.53
N HIS A 432 7.72 -1.84 -30.05
CA HIS A 432 7.59 -1.01 -28.86
C HIS A 432 8.13 0.42 -29.06
N THR A 433 7.55 1.38 -28.34
CA THR A 433 8.00 2.77 -28.27
C THR A 433 8.20 3.22 -26.82
N ALA A 434 8.73 4.43 -26.64
CA ALA A 434 8.78 5.06 -25.33
C ALA A 434 7.36 5.23 -24.72
N PRO A 435 7.21 5.16 -23.39
CA PRO A 435 5.92 5.38 -22.71
C PRO A 435 5.49 6.85 -22.67
N ILE A 436 6.33 7.77 -23.16
CA ILE A 436 6.11 9.21 -23.12
C ILE A 436 5.66 9.71 -24.50
N GLY A 437 4.74 10.67 -24.53
CA GLY A 437 4.22 11.29 -25.76
C GLY A 437 2.78 10.87 -26.07
N ASN A 438 2.33 11.13 -27.30
CA ASN A 438 0.96 10.82 -27.71
C ASN A 438 0.79 9.30 -27.90
N ALA A 439 -0.11 8.69 -27.12
CA ALA A 439 -0.31 7.24 -27.11
C ALA A 439 -0.73 6.67 -28.47
N GLN A 440 -1.60 7.36 -29.21
CA GLN A 440 -2.05 6.92 -30.53
C GLN A 440 -0.91 6.93 -31.55
N LYS A 441 -0.11 8.00 -31.58
CA LYS A 441 1.08 8.08 -32.45
C LYS A 441 2.14 7.04 -32.08
N ASN A 442 2.30 6.75 -30.79
CA ASN A 442 3.21 5.73 -30.30
C ASN A 442 2.75 4.32 -30.70
N GLN A 443 1.44 4.06 -30.64
CA GLN A 443 0.84 2.81 -31.12
C GLN A 443 1.11 2.62 -32.62
N GLU A 444 0.76 3.60 -33.45
CA GLU A 444 0.99 3.58 -34.91
C GLU A 444 2.47 3.36 -35.25
N LEU A 445 3.38 4.07 -34.57
CA LEU A 445 4.83 3.95 -34.80
C LEU A 445 5.37 2.56 -34.42
N SER A 446 4.86 1.97 -33.34
CA SER A 446 5.27 0.63 -32.92
C SER A 446 4.83 -0.45 -33.93
N GLU A 447 3.63 -0.31 -34.49
CA GLU A 447 3.11 -1.20 -35.53
C GLU A 447 3.92 -1.09 -36.82
N GLN A 448 4.22 0.15 -37.26
CA GLN A 448 5.05 0.40 -38.44
C GLN A 448 6.43 -0.26 -38.32
N ARG A 449 7.06 -0.21 -37.15
CA ARG A 449 8.37 -0.85 -36.91
C ARG A 449 8.31 -2.37 -36.98
N ALA A 450 7.29 -2.98 -36.40
CA ALA A 450 7.09 -4.42 -36.49
C ALA A 450 6.85 -4.86 -37.95
N VAL A 451 6.06 -4.08 -38.70
CA VAL A 451 5.79 -4.30 -40.13
C VAL A 451 7.07 -4.17 -40.95
N GLU A 452 7.95 -3.22 -40.66
CA GLU A 452 9.19 -3.07 -41.43
C GLU A 452 10.13 -4.27 -41.26
N VAL A 453 10.28 -4.78 -40.03
CA VAL A 453 11.05 -6.01 -39.79
C VAL A 453 10.42 -7.20 -40.51
N ARG A 454 9.09 -7.32 -40.51
CA ARG A 454 8.38 -8.35 -41.30
C ARG A 454 8.67 -8.23 -42.80
N ASN A 455 8.59 -7.02 -43.36
CA ASN A 455 8.83 -6.78 -44.78
C ASN A 455 10.27 -7.15 -45.16
N TYR A 456 11.23 -6.82 -44.30
CA TYR A 456 12.62 -7.22 -44.48
C TYR A 456 12.78 -8.74 -44.59
N LEU A 457 12.21 -9.50 -43.64
CA LEU A 457 12.29 -10.97 -43.64
C LEU A 457 11.59 -11.59 -44.85
N ILE A 458 10.45 -11.05 -45.27
CA ILE A 458 9.73 -11.48 -46.49
C ILE A 458 10.58 -11.22 -47.73
N GLY A 459 11.21 -10.05 -47.83
CA GLY A 459 12.12 -9.70 -48.92
C GLY A 459 13.36 -10.61 -48.99
N LYS A 460 13.71 -11.28 -47.89
CA LYS A 460 14.77 -12.30 -47.81
C LYS A 460 14.28 -13.73 -48.02
N GLY A 461 13.01 -13.92 -48.37
CA GLY A 461 12.44 -15.22 -48.78
C GLY A 461 11.65 -15.95 -47.70
N ILE A 462 11.44 -15.37 -46.52
CA ILE A 462 10.59 -15.99 -45.49
C ILE A 462 9.11 -15.83 -45.86
N SER A 463 8.35 -16.94 -45.87
CA SER A 463 6.92 -16.92 -46.20
C SER A 463 6.14 -16.00 -45.27
N GLN A 464 5.30 -15.14 -45.84
CA GLN A 464 4.44 -14.20 -45.11
C GLN A 464 3.56 -14.89 -44.05
N ASN A 465 3.13 -16.13 -44.28
CA ASN A 465 2.28 -16.88 -43.36
C ASN A 465 3.01 -17.33 -42.08
N ARG A 466 4.34 -17.23 -42.05
CA ARG A 466 5.18 -17.57 -40.91
C ARG A 466 5.49 -16.38 -40.00
N ILE A 467 5.01 -15.18 -40.35
CA ILE A 467 5.34 -13.96 -39.62
C ILE A 467 4.07 -13.19 -39.29
N ARG A 468 3.82 -12.99 -37.99
CA ARG A 468 2.81 -12.06 -37.46
C ARG A 468 3.48 -10.85 -36.83
N THR A 469 2.76 -9.74 -36.78
CA THR A 469 3.24 -8.47 -36.20
C THR A 469 2.19 -7.89 -35.26
N VAL A 470 2.63 -7.35 -34.13
CA VAL A 470 1.78 -6.58 -33.20
C VAL A 470 2.58 -5.37 -32.70
N GLY A 471 1.96 -4.21 -32.63
CA GLY A 471 2.51 -3.04 -31.95
C GLY A 471 1.89 -2.89 -30.56
N TYR A 472 2.70 -2.53 -29.56
CA TYR A 472 2.23 -2.28 -28.20
C TYR A 472 2.38 -0.81 -27.79
N GLY A 473 2.83 0.06 -28.69
CA GLY A 473 3.14 1.45 -28.37
C GLY A 473 4.06 1.55 -27.14
N GLY A 474 3.72 2.48 -26.25
CA GLY A 474 4.40 2.67 -24.98
C GLY A 474 3.86 1.84 -23.82
N THR A 475 2.92 0.91 -24.06
CA THR A 475 2.17 0.21 -23.00
C THR A 475 2.95 -0.93 -22.33
N ARG A 476 4.08 -1.33 -22.91
CA ARG A 476 4.98 -2.38 -22.40
C ARG A 476 6.44 -1.88 -22.31
N PRO A 477 6.73 -0.87 -21.46
CA PRO A 477 8.09 -0.35 -21.30
C PRO A 477 8.97 -1.37 -20.56
N ILE A 478 10.23 -1.47 -20.97
CA ILE A 478 11.29 -2.14 -20.20
C ILE A 478 11.77 -1.23 -19.07
N SER A 479 11.90 0.08 -19.35
CA SER A 479 12.39 1.06 -18.37
C SER A 479 11.64 2.37 -18.51
N THR A 480 11.19 2.96 -17.40
CA THR A 480 10.52 4.27 -17.39
C THR A 480 11.47 5.42 -16.97
N GLN A 481 12.76 5.14 -16.78
CA GLN A 481 13.76 6.10 -16.34
C GLN A 481 14.33 6.93 -17.50
N SER A 482 14.61 8.22 -17.27
CA SER A 482 14.96 9.20 -18.32
C SER A 482 16.15 8.81 -19.19
N GLU A 483 17.15 8.15 -18.61
CA GLU A 483 18.40 7.77 -19.28
C GLU A 483 18.27 6.51 -20.16
N GLN A 484 17.30 5.64 -19.84
CA GLN A 484 17.06 4.35 -20.49
C GLN A 484 15.80 4.33 -21.37
N ILE A 485 15.05 5.44 -21.47
CA ILE A 485 13.87 5.58 -22.36
C ILE A 485 14.15 5.08 -23.79
N LYS A 486 15.39 5.24 -24.27
CA LYS A 486 15.82 4.80 -25.60
C LYS A 486 15.69 3.29 -25.81
N GLU A 487 15.83 2.48 -24.76
CA GLU A 487 15.78 1.00 -24.82
C GLU A 487 14.35 0.47 -25.04
N ASN A 488 13.33 1.28 -24.74
CA ASN A 488 11.95 0.95 -25.07
C ASN A 488 11.66 1.01 -26.57
N ARG A 489 12.55 1.62 -27.37
CA ARG A 489 12.44 1.70 -28.83
C ARG A 489 13.03 0.42 -29.43
N ARG A 490 12.28 -0.66 -29.39
CA ARG A 490 12.79 -1.99 -29.76
C ARG A 490 11.79 -2.82 -30.57
N VAL A 491 12.30 -3.93 -31.09
CA VAL A 491 11.51 -5.03 -31.62
C VAL A 491 11.91 -6.34 -30.94
N GLU A 492 10.92 -7.12 -30.54
CA GLU A 492 11.12 -8.45 -29.96
C GLU A 492 10.49 -9.51 -30.86
N VAL A 493 11.12 -10.67 -30.95
CA VAL A 493 10.66 -11.81 -31.74
C VAL A 493 10.31 -12.95 -30.81
N ILE A 494 9.10 -13.47 -30.93
CA ILE A 494 8.63 -14.62 -30.18
C ILE A 494 8.46 -15.78 -31.16
N PHE A 495 9.06 -16.93 -30.85
CA PHE A 495 8.88 -18.14 -31.64
C PHE A 495 7.55 -18.80 -31.28
N VAL A 496 6.67 -18.94 -32.27
CA VAL A 496 5.28 -19.43 -32.13
C VAL A 496 5.04 -20.62 -33.07
N ASP A 497 3.96 -21.37 -32.81
CA ASP A 497 3.58 -22.61 -33.51
C ASP A 497 3.44 -22.49 -35.03
#